data_AF-A0A0J0YRE1-F1
#
_entry.id   AF-A0A0J0YRE1-F1
#
_cell.length_a   1.000
_cell.length_b   1.000
_cell.length_c   1.000
_cell.angle_alpha   90.00
_cell.angle_beta   90.00
_cell.angle_gamma   90.00
#
_symmetry.space_group_name_H-M   'P 1'
#
loop_
_entity.id
_entity.type
_entity.pdbx_description
1 polymer ?
#
loop_
_entity_poly.entity_id
_entity_poly.type
_entity_poly.pdbx_seq_one_letter_code
_entity_poly.pdbx_strand_id
1 'polypeptide(L)'
;MHYFSIHTPNGTHLGFLIMLPDDEHAAQPQGGRFAVKLQSENPQVDSAAAQVLSALESSDTPLYWQVEKDGVTLSDGESAIGRIRNEYLSLGGQTLVLNDLTGTL
;
A
#
# COMPACT_ATOMS: atom_id res chain seq x y z
N MET A 1 0.70 12.75 -5.15
CA MET A 1 -0.12 11.53 -4.97
C MET A 1 0.48 10.41 -5.80
N HIS A 2 0.66 9.23 -5.21
CA HIS A 2 1.20 8.04 -5.90
C HIS A 2 0.17 6.91 -5.91
N TYR A 3 0.12 6.19 -7.02
CA TYR A 3 -0.78 5.05 -7.22
C TYR A 3 0.02 3.82 -7.59
N PHE A 4 -0.20 2.72 -6.89
CA PHE A 4 0.41 1.44 -7.21
C PHE A 4 -0.66 0.38 -7.42
N SER A 5 -0.41 -0.53 -8.36
CA SER A 5 -1.11 -1.82 -8.40
C SER A 5 -0.36 -2.83 -7.53
N ILE A 6 -1.12 -3.61 -6.76
CA ILE A 6 -0.61 -4.61 -5.81
C ILE A 6 -0.77 -5.99 -6.43
N HIS A 7 0.31 -6.76 -6.46
CA HIS A 7 0.34 -8.12 -6.98
C HIS A 7 0.94 -9.10 -5.98
N THR A 8 0.56 -10.36 -6.06
CA THR A 8 1.35 -11.45 -5.46
C THR A 8 2.69 -11.58 -6.21
N PRO A 9 3.70 -12.23 -5.61
CA PRO A 9 4.96 -12.53 -6.32
C PRO A 9 4.79 -13.34 -7.61
N ASN A 10 3.67 -14.07 -7.76
CA ASN A 10 3.34 -14.84 -8.95
C ASN A 10 2.60 -14.01 -10.02
N GLY A 11 2.42 -12.70 -9.78
CA GLY A 11 1.77 -11.77 -10.72
C GLY A 11 0.25 -11.72 -10.63
N THR A 12 -0.38 -12.35 -9.62
CA THR A 12 -1.82 -12.21 -9.42
C THR A 12 -2.13 -10.81 -8.90
N HIS A 13 -2.93 -10.05 -9.63
CA HIS A 13 -3.38 -8.73 -9.20
C HIS A 13 -4.36 -8.85 -8.03
N LEU A 14 -4.13 -8.06 -6.98
CA LEU A 14 -4.92 -8.05 -5.75
C LEU A 14 -5.72 -6.76 -5.57
N GLY A 15 -5.26 -5.64 -6.12
CA GLY A 15 -5.87 -4.34 -5.91
C GLY A 15 -4.87 -3.20 -6.01
N PHE A 16 -5.14 -2.10 -5.31
CA PHE A 16 -4.40 -0.86 -5.43
C PHE A 16 -3.99 -0.31 -4.06
N LEU A 17 -2.81 0.32 -4.04
CA LEU A 17 -2.34 1.16 -2.95
C LEU A 17 -2.33 2.61 -3.43
N ILE A 18 -2.98 3.50 -2.67
CA ILE A 18 -3.04 4.93 -2.95
C ILE A 18 -2.30 5.65 -1.83
N MET A 19 -1.26 6.42 -2.16
CA MET A 19 -0.50 7.23 -1.21
C MET A 19 -0.74 8.72 -1.48
N LEU A 20 -1.39 9.36 -0.51
CA LEU A 20 -1.72 10.78 -0.49
C LEU A 20 -0.70 11.50 0.40
N PRO A 21 0.06 12.48 -0.12
CA PRO A 21 0.95 13.27 0.72
C PRO A 21 0.17 14.23 1.61
N ASP A 22 0.67 14.52 2.81
CA ASP A 22 0.08 15.55 3.67
C ASP A 22 0.31 16.97 3.11
N ASP A 23 1.44 17.18 2.41
CA ASP A 23 1.74 18.40 1.67
C ASP A 23 1.84 18.08 0.17
N GLU A 24 0.81 18.45 -0.58
CA GLU A 24 0.75 18.25 -2.03
C GLU A 24 1.66 19.20 -2.82
N HIS A 25 2.16 20.26 -2.19
CA HIS A 25 3.04 21.25 -2.81
C HIS A 25 4.53 20.94 -2.57
N ALA A 26 4.85 20.02 -1.66
CA ALA A 26 6.20 19.57 -1.44
C ALA A 26 6.74 18.84 -2.69
N ALA A 27 7.91 19.25 -3.17
CA ALA A 27 8.58 18.62 -4.31
C ALA A 27 8.91 17.13 -4.05
N GLN A 28 9.13 16.76 -2.79
CA GLN A 28 9.32 15.38 -2.34
C GLN A 28 8.59 15.19 -1.01
N PRO A 29 7.34 14.73 -1.03
CA PRO A 29 6.58 14.53 0.20
C PRO A 29 7.22 13.47 1.08
N GLN A 30 7.34 13.77 2.38
CA GLN A 30 8.01 12.90 3.35
C GLN A 30 7.03 11.97 4.10
N GLY A 31 5.73 12.18 3.92
CA GLY A 31 4.70 11.38 4.57
C GLY A 31 3.30 11.80 4.16
N GLY A 32 2.34 11.04 4.64
CA GLY A 32 0.93 11.34 4.48
C GLY A 32 0.04 10.16 4.80
N ARG A 33 -1.14 10.12 4.16
CA ARG A 33 -2.13 9.06 4.33
C ARG A 33 -2.09 8.06 3.19
N PHE A 34 -2.48 6.83 3.46
CA PHE A 34 -2.69 5.87 2.40
C PHE A 34 -4.02 5.13 2.54
N ALA A 35 -4.47 4.55 1.44
CA ALA A 35 -5.62 3.68 1.39
C ALA A 35 -5.31 2.46 0.51
N VAL A 36 -5.93 1.33 0.85
CA VAL A 36 -5.89 0.11 0.05
C VAL A 36 -7.28 -0.13 -0.52
N LYS A 37 -7.35 -0.54 -1.79
CA LYS A 37 -8.60 -0.96 -2.43
C LYS A 37 -8.40 -2.32 -3.08
N LEU A 38 -9.14 -3.33 -2.65
CA LEU A 38 -9.07 -4.67 -3.25
C LEU A 38 -9.82 -4.72 -4.58
N GLN A 39 -9.34 -5.59 -5.48
CA GLN A 39 -10.06 -5.85 -6.73
C GLN A 39 -11.29 -6.72 -6.45
N SER A 40 -12.49 -6.16 -6.67
CA SER A 40 -13.77 -6.84 -6.40
C SER A 40 -14.14 -7.92 -7.43
N GLU A 41 -13.51 -7.94 -8.60
CA GLU A 41 -13.88 -8.82 -9.72
C GLU A 41 -13.31 -10.24 -9.59
N ASN A 42 -12.41 -10.48 -8.63
CA ASN A 42 -11.85 -11.82 -8.39
C ASN A 42 -12.00 -12.26 -6.93
N PRO A 43 -13.23 -12.51 -6.45
CA PRO A 43 -13.53 -12.90 -5.07
C PRO A 43 -12.93 -14.26 -4.66
N GLN A 44 -12.28 -14.98 -5.59
CA GLN A 44 -11.66 -16.27 -5.35
C GLN A 44 -10.21 -16.18 -4.86
N VAL A 45 -9.61 -14.99 -4.75
CA VAL A 45 -8.28 -14.83 -4.18
C VAL A 45 -8.37 -14.83 -2.65
N ASP A 46 -8.86 -15.94 -2.09
CA ASP A 46 -8.79 -16.21 -0.65
C ASP A 46 -7.35 -16.61 -0.29
N SER A 47 -6.50 -15.59 -0.25
CA SER A 47 -5.10 -15.71 0.12
C SER A 47 -4.85 -14.93 1.39
N ALA A 48 -3.88 -15.36 2.19
CA ALA A 48 -3.42 -14.61 3.35
C ALA A 48 -3.10 -13.14 2.99
N ALA A 49 -2.57 -12.90 1.79
CA ALA A 49 -2.36 -11.56 1.25
C ALA A 49 -3.65 -10.74 1.12
N ALA A 50 -4.70 -11.29 0.52
CA ALA A 50 -5.97 -10.59 0.36
C ALA A 50 -6.65 -10.32 1.71
N GLN A 51 -6.54 -11.24 2.67
CA GLN A 51 -7.08 -11.07 4.03
C GLN A 51 -6.36 -9.94 4.79
N VAL A 52 -5.03 -9.82 4.65
CA VAL A 52 -4.29 -8.72 5.28
C VAL A 52 -4.67 -7.39 4.64
N LEU A 53 -4.83 -7.34 3.31
CA LEU A 53 -5.22 -6.13 2.59
C LEU A 53 -6.68 -5.72 2.87
N SER A 54 -7.60 -6.66 3.05
CA SER A 54 -9.01 -6.36 3.35
C SER A 54 -9.18 -5.69 4.71
N ALA A 55 -8.35 -6.06 5.69
CA ALA A 55 -8.29 -5.40 6.98
C ALA A 55 -7.88 -3.92 6.85
N LEU A 56 -6.99 -3.59 5.90
CA LEU A 56 -6.61 -2.20 5.64
C LEU A 56 -7.67 -1.43 4.87
N GLU A 57 -8.31 -2.06 3.88
CA GLU A 57 -9.41 -1.45 3.11
C GLU A 57 -10.61 -1.12 4.02
N SER A 58 -10.88 -1.97 5.01
CA SER A 58 -11.99 -1.81 5.96
C SER A 58 -11.61 -1.06 7.24
N SER A 59 -10.41 -0.45 7.30
CA SER A 59 -9.93 0.24 8.49
C SER A 59 -10.73 1.53 8.74
N ASP A 60 -11.33 1.65 9.92
CA ASP A 60 -11.99 2.88 10.37
C ASP A 60 -10.98 3.94 10.89
N THR A 61 -9.74 3.54 11.14
CA THR A 61 -8.66 4.46 11.52
C THR A 61 -7.87 4.91 10.30
N PRO A 62 -7.43 6.18 10.24
CA PRO A 62 -6.55 6.64 9.18
C PRO A 62 -5.23 5.88 9.18
N LEU A 63 -4.78 5.46 7.99
CA LEU A 63 -3.51 4.80 7.79
C LEU A 63 -2.48 5.80 7.24
N TYR A 64 -1.24 5.67 7.68
CA TYR A 64 -0.17 6.64 7.43
C TYR A 64 1.04 6.01 6.78
N TRP A 65 1.71 6.78 5.95
CA TRP A 65 3.01 6.43 5.39
C TRP A 65 4.04 7.51 5.70
N GLN A 66 5.29 7.10 5.87
CA GLN A 66 6.39 8.02 6.13
C GLN A 66 7.67 7.52 5.45
N VAL A 67 8.39 8.42 4.78
CA VAL A 67 9.72 8.12 4.23
C VAL A 67 10.70 7.99 5.38
N GLU A 68 11.42 6.87 5.37
CA GLU A 68 12.51 6.58 6.28
C GLU A 68 13.79 6.35 5.47
N LYS A 69 14.95 6.32 6.13
CA LYS A 69 16.27 6.22 5.48
C LYS A 69 16.37 5.11 4.43
N ASP A 70 15.68 3.99 4.66
CA ASP A 70 15.81 2.77 3.86
C ASP A 70 14.47 2.32 3.21
N GLY A 71 13.48 3.21 3.08
CA GLY A 71 12.18 2.90 2.44
C GLY A 71 11.02 3.73 2.98
N VAL A 72 9.80 3.22 2.87
CA VAL A 72 8.61 3.86 3.42
C VAL A 72 7.99 2.96 4.48
N THR A 73 7.78 3.48 5.68
CA THR A 73 7.06 2.77 6.75
C THR A 73 5.57 3.05 6.63
N LEU A 74 4.75 2.02 6.84
CA LEU A 74 3.29 2.12 6.93
C LEU A 74 2.86 1.91 8.38
N SER A 75 1.94 2.73 8.89
CA SER A 75 1.40 2.64 10.24
C SER A 75 -0.11 2.87 10.29
N ASP A 76 -0.73 2.39 11.36
CA ASP A 76 -2.15 2.61 11.71
C ASP A 76 -2.34 3.81 12.67
N GLY A 77 -1.29 4.62 12.85
CA GLY A 77 -1.23 5.74 13.80
C GLY A 77 -0.61 5.38 15.14
N GLU A 78 -0.63 4.11 15.56
CA GLU A 78 -0.02 3.67 16.82
C GLU A 78 1.24 2.83 16.60
N SER A 79 1.20 1.93 15.62
CA SER A 79 2.26 0.95 15.36
C SER A 79 2.62 0.86 13.89
N ALA A 80 3.86 0.49 13.60
CA ALA A 80 4.27 0.13 12.24
C ALA A 80 3.62 -1.21 11.85
N ILE A 81 2.85 -1.20 10.77
CA ILE A 81 2.10 -2.37 10.28
C ILE A 81 2.74 -2.97 9.03
N GLY A 82 3.55 -2.19 8.32
CA GLY A 82 4.20 -2.63 7.09
C GLY A 82 5.28 -1.70 6.61
N ARG A 83 5.87 -2.06 5.47
CA ARG A 83 6.95 -1.30 4.85
C ARG A 83 6.98 -1.50 3.34
N ILE A 84 7.32 -0.44 2.63
CA ILE A 84 7.66 -0.49 1.21
C ILE A 84 9.16 -0.30 1.06
N ARG A 85 9.80 -1.15 0.27
CA ARG A 85 11.20 -0.99 -0.13
C ARG A 85 11.38 -1.44 -1.56
N ASN A 86 11.92 -0.55 -2.40
CA ASN A 86 11.93 -0.71 -3.85
C ASN A 86 10.49 -0.92 -4.35
N GLU A 87 10.19 -2.08 -4.94
CA GLU A 87 8.87 -2.45 -5.46
C GLU A 87 8.15 -3.46 -4.55
N TYR A 88 8.67 -3.72 -3.34
CA TYR A 88 8.09 -4.72 -2.45
C TYR A 88 7.35 -4.08 -1.28
N LEU A 89 6.11 -4.51 -1.08
CA LEU A 89 5.29 -4.23 0.10
C LEU A 89 5.34 -5.43 1.05
N SER A 90 5.87 -5.22 2.25
CA SER A 90 5.83 -6.18 3.35
C SER A 90 4.75 -5.79 4.35
N LEU A 91 3.77 -6.66 4.58
CA LEU A 91 2.61 -6.39 5.42
C LEU A 91 2.05 -7.70 5.98
N GLY A 92 1.80 -7.79 7.29
CA GLY A 92 1.18 -8.99 7.90
C GLY A 92 1.92 -10.31 7.60
N GLY A 93 3.25 -10.26 7.48
CA GLY A 93 4.09 -11.42 7.11
C GLY A 93 4.06 -11.79 5.61
N GLN A 94 3.30 -11.06 4.80
CA GLN A 94 3.24 -11.23 3.33
C GLN A 94 4.24 -10.30 2.65
N THR A 95 4.73 -10.73 1.48
CA THR A 95 5.51 -9.88 0.57
C THR A 95 4.77 -9.79 -0.75
N LEU A 96 4.42 -8.57 -1.14
CA LEU A 96 3.66 -8.23 -2.34
C LEU A 96 4.50 -7.33 -3.24
N VAL A 97 4.16 -7.30 -4.53
CA VAL A 97 4.83 -6.49 -5.53
C VAL A 97 3.96 -5.29 -5.88
N LEU A 98 4.57 -4.11 -5.89
CA LEU A 98 3.97 -2.84 -6.27
C LEU A 98 4.49 -2.42 -7.63
N ASN A 99 3.57 -2.14 -8.56
CA ASN A 99 3.93 -1.48 -9.81
C ASN A 99 3.38 -0.05 -9.79
N ASP A 100 4.27 0.92 -9.98
CA ASP A 100 3.89 2.34 -10.02
C ASP A 100 3.05 2.63 -11.28
N LEU A 101 1.90 3.25 -11.06
CA LEU A 101 0.95 3.69 -12.09
C LEU A 101 0.96 5.22 -12.23
N THR A 102 1.83 5.91 -11.49
CA THR A 102 1.96 7.37 -11.55
C THR A 102 2.57 7.76 -12.91
N GLY A 103 1.80 8.51 -13.71
CA GLY A 103 2.24 8.99 -15.03
C GLY A 103 1.89 8.09 -16.22
N THR A 104 1.12 7.02 -16.00
CA THR A 104 0.67 6.09 -17.06
C THR A 104 -0.73 6.38 -17.61
N LEU A 105 -1.25 7.60 -17.41
CA LEU A 105 -2.53 8.08 -17.95
C LEU A 105 -2.32 9.03 -19.14
#